data_AF-A0A366DTJ9-F1
#
_entry.id   AF-A0A366DTJ9-F1
#
_cell.length_a   1.000
_cell.length_b   1.000
_cell.length_c   1.000
_cell.angle_alpha   90.00
_cell.angle_beta   90.00
_cell.angle_gamma   90.00
#
_symmetry.space_group_name_H-M   'P 1'
#
loop_
_entity.id
_entity.type
_entity.pdbx_description
1 polymer ?
#
loop_
_entity_poly.entity_id
_entity_poly.type
_entity_poly.pdbx_seq_one_letter_code
_entity_poly.pdbx_strand_id
1 'polypeptide(L)'
;MRPALCEAVEKAAASLDITGVRALRVLLHAGVTAYWPQVKAAPTKSIRAYEETVQTLRERWEEQSECVPDPVASAWFRQMDGEVAEFLELCARRSGAQWIEPVDAIAAYVVSVLQGTVLRWLADCDDETTLVVLDDLVTGLAGRAVEV
;
A
#
# COMPACT_ATOMS: atom_id res chain seq x y z
N MET A 1 8.89 -8.38 2.60
CA MET A 1 7.60 -7.75 2.29
C MET A 1 7.16 -8.08 0.87
N ARG A 2 7.80 -7.52 -0.17
CA ARG A 2 7.45 -7.77 -1.59
C ARG A 2 7.23 -9.25 -1.97
N PRO A 3 8.08 -10.22 -1.57
CA PRO A 3 7.88 -11.62 -1.96
C PRO A 3 6.59 -12.24 -1.40
N ALA A 4 6.24 -11.92 -0.15
CA ALA A 4 5.07 -12.48 0.52
C ALA A 4 3.75 -11.94 -0.05
N LEU A 5 3.70 -10.68 -0.46
CA LEU A 5 2.53 -10.11 -1.13
C LEU A 5 2.31 -10.78 -2.50
N CYS A 6 3.35 -10.88 -3.30
CA CYS A 6 3.27 -11.54 -4.61
C CYS A 6 2.86 -13.01 -4.47
N GLU A 7 3.44 -13.75 -3.51
CA GLU A 7 3.07 -15.14 -3.25
C GLU A 7 1.59 -15.29 -2.84
N ALA A 8 1.07 -14.39 -2.01
CA ALA A 8 -0.34 -14.40 -1.62
C ALA A 8 -1.27 -14.14 -2.81
N VAL A 9 -0.91 -13.20 -3.68
CA VAL A 9 -1.66 -12.92 -4.92
C VAL A 9 -1.63 -14.11 -5.86
N GLU A 10 -0.47 -14.71 -6.10
CA GLU A 10 -0.32 -15.87 -6.98
C GLU A 10 -1.10 -17.09 -6.45
N LYS A 11 -1.03 -17.34 -5.15
CA LYS A 11 -1.79 -18.41 -4.49
C LYS A 11 -3.30 -18.19 -4.65
N ALA A 12 -3.77 -16.96 -4.44
CA ALA A 12 -5.18 -16.63 -4.63
C ALA A 12 -5.60 -16.79 -6.10
N ALA A 13 -4.80 -16.28 -7.04
CA ALA A 13 -5.02 -16.39 -8.47
C ALA A 13 -5.13 -17.85 -8.94
N ALA A 14 -4.29 -18.74 -8.43
CA ALA A 14 -4.31 -20.16 -8.77
C ALA A 14 -5.61 -20.89 -8.34
N SER A 15 -6.33 -20.35 -7.36
CA SER A 15 -7.60 -20.93 -6.86
C SER A 15 -8.86 -20.28 -7.40
N LEU A 16 -8.75 -19.19 -8.17
CA LEU A 16 -9.90 -18.42 -8.65
C LEU A 16 -10.47 -18.99 -9.95
N ASP A 17 -11.80 -19.11 -9.99
CA ASP A 17 -12.60 -19.48 -11.17
C ASP A 17 -13.32 -18.26 -11.79
N ILE A 18 -13.04 -17.07 -11.27
CA ILE A 18 -13.63 -15.79 -11.69
C ILE A 18 -12.55 -14.86 -12.26
N THR A 19 -12.97 -13.91 -13.09
CA THR A 19 -12.12 -12.86 -13.69
C THR A 19 -12.72 -11.47 -13.44
N GLY A 20 -12.13 -10.43 -14.03
CA GLY A 20 -12.62 -9.07 -13.98
C GLY A 20 -12.46 -8.41 -12.61
N VAL A 21 -13.28 -7.39 -12.35
CA VAL A 21 -13.17 -6.56 -11.13
C VAL A 21 -13.44 -7.39 -9.88
N ARG A 22 -14.27 -8.44 -9.99
CA ARG A 22 -14.54 -9.36 -8.87
C ARG A 22 -13.29 -10.14 -8.47
N ALA A 23 -12.53 -10.66 -9.45
CA ALA A 23 -11.27 -11.33 -9.19
C ALA A 23 -10.23 -10.35 -8.63
N LEU A 24 -10.15 -9.14 -9.21
CA LEU A 24 -9.26 -8.08 -8.75
C LEU A 24 -9.43 -7.81 -7.25
N ARG A 25 -10.68 -7.65 -6.79
CA ARG A 25 -10.98 -7.42 -5.38
C ARG A 25 -10.45 -8.54 -4.47
N VAL A 26 -10.57 -9.81 -4.88
CA VAL A 26 -10.06 -10.94 -4.11
C VAL A 26 -8.53 -10.91 -4.03
N LEU A 27 -7.86 -10.62 -5.14
CA LEU A 27 -6.39 -10.53 -5.20
C LEU A 27 -5.86 -9.37 -4.34
N LEU A 28 -6.50 -8.21 -4.41
CA LEU A 28 -6.17 -7.05 -3.57
C LEU A 28 -6.32 -7.39 -2.08
N HIS A 29 -7.45 -8.00 -1.71
CA HIS A 29 -7.71 -8.45 -0.34
C HIS A 29 -6.65 -9.46 0.13
N ALA A 30 -6.27 -10.43 -0.72
CA ALA A 30 -5.22 -11.41 -0.39
C ALA A 30 -3.86 -10.74 -0.10
N GLY A 31 -3.46 -9.76 -0.93
CA GLY A 31 -2.23 -9.00 -0.70
C GLY A 31 -2.25 -8.20 0.59
N VAL A 32 -3.33 -7.48 0.85
CA VAL A 32 -3.50 -6.68 2.09
C VAL A 32 -3.53 -7.56 3.33
N THR A 33 -4.23 -8.70 3.27
CA THR A 33 -4.27 -9.70 4.34
C THR A 33 -2.89 -10.28 4.64
N ALA A 34 -2.05 -10.50 3.62
CA ALA A 34 -0.68 -10.98 3.80
C ALA A 34 0.28 -9.89 4.31
N TYR A 35 0.00 -8.62 4.02
CA TYR A 35 0.78 -7.49 4.48
C TYR A 35 0.61 -7.23 5.98
N TRP A 36 -0.63 -7.19 6.47
CA TRP A 36 -0.92 -6.72 7.83
C TRP A 36 -0.16 -7.46 8.96
N PRO A 37 -0.09 -8.81 8.98
CA PRO A 37 0.67 -9.52 9.99
C PRO A 37 2.17 -9.16 10.01
N GLN A 38 2.75 -8.77 8.87
CA GLN A 38 4.16 -8.37 8.80
C GLN A 38 4.40 -7.04 9.50
N VAL A 39 3.45 -6.10 9.41
CA VAL A 39 3.50 -4.83 10.15
C VAL A 39 3.46 -5.12 11.65
N LYS A 40 2.49 -5.93 12.08
CA LYS A 40 2.30 -6.29 13.49
C LYS A 40 3.48 -7.03 14.10
N ALA A 41 4.20 -7.82 13.30
CA ALA A 41 5.37 -8.55 13.77
C ALA A 41 6.59 -7.66 14.07
N ALA A 42 6.62 -6.42 13.57
CA ALA A 42 7.78 -5.54 13.70
C ALA A 42 7.41 -4.05 13.90
N PRO A 43 6.61 -3.69 14.94
CA PRO A 43 6.17 -2.31 15.17
C PRO A 43 7.34 -1.34 15.37
N THR A 44 8.42 -1.79 16.02
CA THR A 44 9.64 -0.98 16.25
C THR A 44 10.35 -0.61 14.96
N LYS A 45 10.25 -1.43 13.90
CA LYS A 45 10.80 -1.12 12.59
C LYS A 45 10.06 0.06 11.96
N SER A 46 8.73 0.09 12.07
CA SER A 46 7.90 1.19 11.58
C SER A 46 8.17 2.48 12.34
N ILE A 47 8.23 2.43 13.68
CA ILE A 47 8.56 3.60 14.52
C ILE A 47 9.91 4.20 14.10
N ARG A 48 10.95 3.37 13.98
CA ARG A 48 12.28 3.84 13.58
C ARG A 48 12.27 4.50 12.19
N ALA A 49 11.55 3.92 11.22
CA ALA A 49 11.44 4.51 9.89
C ALA A 49 10.71 5.88 9.93
N TYR A 50 9.68 6.02 10.78
CA TYR A 50 9.01 7.31 10.99
C TYR A 50 9.93 8.33 11.65
N GLU A 51 10.68 7.95 12.67
CA GLU A 51 11.64 8.84 13.34
C GLU A 51 12.70 9.35 12.36
N GLU A 52 13.31 8.45 11.57
CA GLU A 52 14.30 8.80 10.55
C GLU A 52 13.71 9.74 9.48
N THR A 53 12.48 9.46 9.03
CA THR A 53 11.78 10.29 8.04
C THR A 53 11.46 11.68 8.60
N VAL A 54 10.88 11.75 9.81
CA VAL A 54 10.51 13.02 10.45
C VAL A 54 11.74 13.85 10.79
N GLN A 55 12.83 13.22 11.20
CA GLN A 55 14.10 13.92 11.44
C GLN A 55 14.61 14.58 10.15
N THR A 56 14.66 13.82 9.05
CA THR A 56 15.08 14.33 7.72
C THR A 56 14.20 15.51 7.29
N LEU A 57 12.87 15.36 7.43
CA LEU A 57 11.93 16.41 7.06
C LEU A 57 12.08 17.65 7.95
N ARG A 58 12.32 17.48 9.25
CA ARG A 58 12.52 18.58 10.20
C ARG A 58 13.74 19.41 9.81
N GLU A 59 14.90 18.76 9.65
CA GLU A 59 16.15 19.43 9.25
C GLU A 59 15.95 20.24 7.98
N ARG A 60 15.31 19.62 6.97
CA ARG A 60 15.02 20.27 5.70
C ARG A 60 14.09 21.49 5.83
N TRP A 61 13.03 21.41 6.62
CA TRP A 61 12.07 22.52 6.81
C TRP A 61 12.60 23.63 7.72
N GLU A 62 13.54 23.33 8.62
CA GLU A 62 14.25 24.34 9.43
C GLU A 62 15.24 25.14 8.57
N GLU A 63 15.89 24.50 7.60
CA GLU A 63 16.88 25.15 6.73
C GLU A 63 16.28 25.83 5.49
N GLN A 64 15.16 25.30 4.95
CA GLN A 64 14.57 25.77 3.69
C GLN A 64 13.07 26.02 3.83
N SER A 65 12.65 27.27 3.61
CA SER A 65 11.23 27.67 3.66
C SER A 65 10.48 27.49 2.34
N GLU A 66 11.19 27.25 1.24
CA GLU A 66 10.55 26.99 -0.07
C GLU A 66 9.87 25.63 -0.09
N CYS A 67 8.84 25.44 -0.92
CA CYS A 67 8.12 24.16 -1.01
C CYS A 67 8.74 23.25 -2.09
N VAL A 68 9.95 22.75 -1.83
CA VAL A 68 10.71 21.85 -2.73
C VAL A 68 10.83 20.46 -2.10
N PRO A 69 10.62 19.35 -2.83
CA PRO A 69 10.73 18.02 -2.25
C PRO A 69 12.12 17.73 -1.68
N ASP A 70 12.19 17.22 -0.44
CA ASP A 70 13.43 16.69 0.11
C ASP A 70 13.87 15.43 -0.69
N PRO A 71 15.10 15.36 -1.21
CA PRO A 71 15.52 14.27 -2.10
C PRO A 71 15.55 12.91 -1.42
N VAL A 72 15.91 12.84 -0.13
CA VAL A 72 16.04 11.59 0.64
C VAL A 72 14.66 11.07 1.02
N ALA A 73 13.83 11.91 1.65
CA ALA A 73 12.47 11.54 2.01
C ALA A 73 11.63 11.22 0.77
N SER A 74 11.78 11.99 -0.31
CA SER A 74 11.04 11.72 -1.56
C SER A 74 11.51 10.42 -2.24
N ALA A 75 12.79 10.05 -2.14
CA ALA A 75 13.27 8.77 -2.67
C ALA A 75 12.65 7.58 -1.91
N TRP A 76 12.50 7.70 -0.59
CA TRP A 76 11.84 6.69 0.23
C TRP A 76 10.39 6.45 -0.20
N PHE A 77 9.59 7.51 -0.36
CA PHE A 77 8.22 7.39 -0.84
C PHE A 77 8.14 6.82 -2.26
N ARG A 78 8.98 7.29 -3.19
CA ARG A 78 9.04 6.73 -4.56
C ARG A 78 9.35 5.23 -4.58
N GLN A 79 10.21 4.76 -3.68
CA GLN A 79 10.49 3.33 -3.56
C GLN A 79 9.23 2.56 -3.13
N MET A 80 8.51 3.05 -2.11
CA MET A 80 7.26 2.41 -1.67
C MET A 80 6.19 2.44 -2.77
N ASP A 81 6.06 3.56 -3.48
CA ASP A 81 5.14 3.72 -4.60
C ASP A 81 5.43 2.66 -5.68
N GLY A 82 6.70 2.47 -6.04
CA GLY A 82 7.10 1.43 -6.99
C GLY A 82 6.74 0.01 -6.54
N GLU A 83 6.93 -0.32 -5.26
CA GLU A 83 6.54 -1.63 -4.72
C GLU A 83 5.05 -1.88 -4.80
N VAL A 84 4.26 -0.85 -4.48
CA VAL A 84 2.81 -0.93 -4.54
C VAL A 84 2.32 -0.96 -5.99
N ALA A 85 2.94 -0.21 -6.90
CA ALA A 85 2.60 -0.23 -8.31
C ALA A 85 2.79 -1.64 -8.91
N GLU A 86 3.94 -2.28 -8.65
CA GLU A 86 4.19 -3.67 -9.08
C GLU A 86 3.11 -4.64 -8.58
N PHE A 87 2.68 -4.49 -7.32
CA PHE A 87 1.60 -5.27 -6.72
C PHE A 87 0.24 -5.02 -7.39
N LEU A 88 -0.12 -3.76 -7.63
CA LEU A 88 -1.37 -3.37 -8.28
C LEU A 88 -1.43 -3.89 -9.72
N GLU A 89 -0.33 -3.79 -10.46
CA GLU A 89 -0.25 -4.35 -11.81
C GLU A 89 -0.35 -5.87 -11.81
N LEU A 90 0.25 -6.56 -10.84
CA LEU A 90 0.12 -8.00 -10.72
C LEU A 90 -1.35 -8.40 -10.52
N CYS A 91 -2.07 -7.70 -9.65
CA CYS A 91 -3.49 -7.96 -9.42
C CYS A 91 -4.33 -7.71 -10.68
N ALA A 92 -4.07 -6.62 -11.42
CA ALA A 92 -4.74 -6.35 -12.70
C ALA A 92 -4.46 -7.43 -13.74
N ARG A 93 -3.19 -7.80 -13.95
CA ARG A 93 -2.80 -8.87 -14.89
C ARG A 93 -3.45 -10.20 -14.57
N ARG A 94 -3.50 -10.59 -13.29
CA ARG A 94 -4.06 -11.88 -12.84
C ARG A 94 -5.58 -11.93 -12.87
N SER A 95 -6.24 -10.79 -12.68
CA SER A 95 -7.70 -10.69 -12.75
C SER A 95 -8.23 -10.47 -14.17
N GLY A 96 -7.42 -9.93 -15.07
CA GLY A 96 -7.86 -9.47 -16.40
C GLY A 96 -8.57 -8.12 -16.36
N ALA A 97 -8.56 -7.41 -15.22
CA ALA A 97 -9.10 -6.07 -15.10
C ALA A 97 -8.09 -5.01 -15.56
N GLN A 98 -8.56 -3.80 -15.81
CA GLN A 98 -7.74 -2.64 -16.13
C GLN A 98 -7.98 -1.50 -15.15
N TRP A 99 -6.91 -0.82 -14.75
CA TRP A 99 -7.00 0.40 -13.96
C TRP A 99 -7.48 1.56 -14.83
N ILE A 100 -8.42 2.35 -14.31
CA ILE A 100 -8.94 3.56 -14.97
C ILE A 100 -7.93 4.71 -14.85
N GLU A 101 -7.27 4.80 -13.70
CA GLU A 101 -6.27 5.81 -13.38
C GLU A 101 -4.84 5.28 -13.64
N PRO A 102 -3.84 6.16 -13.82
CA PRO A 102 -2.44 5.75 -13.83
C PRO A 102 -2.07 4.99 -12.56
N VAL A 103 -1.43 3.83 -12.69
CA VAL A 103 -1.11 2.95 -11.55
C VAL A 103 -0.25 3.66 -10.51
N ASP A 104 0.68 4.52 -10.93
CA ASP A 104 1.53 5.31 -10.03
C ASP A 104 0.70 6.23 -9.11
N ALA A 105 -0.40 6.81 -9.62
CA ALA A 105 -1.28 7.66 -8.82
C ALA A 105 -2.08 6.83 -7.80
N ILE A 106 -2.51 5.63 -8.20
CA ILE A 106 -3.17 4.68 -7.30
C ILE A 106 -2.18 4.20 -6.22
N ALA A 107 -0.92 3.94 -6.59
CA ALA A 107 0.12 3.52 -5.66
C ALA A 107 0.42 4.58 -4.61
N ALA A 108 0.61 5.85 -5.02
CA ALA A 108 0.79 6.96 -4.09
C ALA A 108 -0.38 7.13 -3.11
N TYR A 109 -1.62 6.92 -3.59
CA TYR A 109 -2.81 6.89 -2.74
C TYR A 109 -2.74 5.75 -1.70
N VAL A 110 -2.45 4.52 -2.13
CA VAL A 110 -2.32 3.37 -1.25
C VAL A 110 -1.24 3.59 -0.20
N VAL A 111 -0.04 4.04 -0.59
CA VAL A 111 1.05 4.32 0.35
C VAL A 111 0.62 5.34 1.39
N SER A 112 -0.04 6.43 0.96
CA SER A 112 -0.54 7.46 1.88
C SER A 112 -1.52 6.92 2.90
N VAL A 113 -2.49 6.10 2.47
CA VAL A 113 -3.48 5.46 3.35
C VAL A 113 -2.79 4.48 4.31
N LEU A 114 -1.88 3.63 3.81
CA LEU A 114 -1.18 2.65 4.64
C LEU A 114 -0.30 3.33 5.70
N GLN A 115 0.45 4.39 5.35
CA GLN A 115 1.27 5.09 6.33
C GLN A 115 0.43 5.73 7.45
N GLY A 116 -0.68 6.39 7.10
CA GLY A 116 -1.60 6.94 8.10
C GLY A 116 -2.24 5.85 8.98
N THR A 117 -2.61 4.72 8.37
CA THR A 117 -3.23 3.59 9.08
C THR A 117 -2.25 2.94 10.06
N VAL A 118 -1.02 2.66 9.62
CA VAL A 118 0.03 2.08 10.48
C VAL A 118 0.40 3.02 11.61
N LEU A 119 0.57 4.32 11.32
CA LEU A 119 0.88 5.31 12.36
C LEU A 119 -0.22 5.40 13.41
N ARG A 120 -1.50 5.39 12.99
CA ARG A 120 -2.64 5.37 13.90
C ARG A 120 -2.67 4.11 14.76
N TRP A 121 -2.51 2.94 14.13
CA TRP A 121 -2.48 1.67 14.85
C TRP A 121 -1.33 1.59 15.88
N LEU A 122 -0.17 2.16 15.56
CA LEU A 122 0.93 2.24 16.54
C LEU A 122 0.56 3.07 17.79
N ALA A 123 -0.43 3.97 17.68
CA ALA A 123 -0.89 4.81 18.78
C ALA A 123 -2.03 4.18 19.58
N ASP A 124 -2.97 3.49 18.94
CA ASP A 124 -4.19 2.97 19.58
C ASP A 124 -4.25 1.43 19.70
N CYS A 125 -3.38 0.69 18.99
CA CYS A 125 -3.35 -0.77 18.88
C CYS A 125 -4.70 -1.37 18.43
N ASP A 126 -5.54 -0.60 17.74
CA ASP A 126 -6.88 -1.03 17.34
C ASP A 126 -6.83 -1.82 16.02
N ASP A 127 -6.69 -3.15 16.15
CA ASP A 127 -6.71 -4.09 15.04
C ASP A 127 -8.05 -4.09 14.29
N GLU A 128 -9.18 -3.91 14.98
CA GLU A 128 -10.50 -3.99 14.37
C GLU A 128 -10.73 -2.80 13.44
N THR A 129 -10.48 -1.58 13.94
CA THR A 129 -10.56 -0.36 13.13
C THR A 129 -9.57 -0.41 11.97
N THR A 130 -8.35 -0.94 12.20
CA THR A 130 -7.36 -1.06 11.13
C THR A 130 -7.83 -2.00 10.01
N LEU A 131 -8.40 -3.15 10.34
CA LEU A 131 -8.92 -4.09 9.35
C LEU A 131 -10.07 -3.48 8.53
N VAL A 132 -10.95 -2.69 9.16
CA VAL A 132 -12.02 -1.96 8.44
C VAL A 132 -11.42 -0.99 7.41
N VAL A 133 -10.39 -0.21 7.79
CA VAL A 133 -9.73 0.72 6.87
C VAL A 133 -9.06 -0.01 5.70
N LEU A 134 -8.46 -1.18 5.97
CA LEU A 134 -7.85 -2.01 4.94
C LEU A 134 -8.88 -2.61 3.97
N ASP A 135 -10.05 -3.01 4.45
CA ASP A 135 -11.17 -3.47 3.62
C ASP A 135 -11.78 -2.34 2.78
N ASP A 136 -11.90 -1.14 3.36
CA ASP A 136 -12.34 0.06 2.65
C ASP A 136 -11.33 0.45 1.57
N LEU A 137 -10.03 0.34 1.85
CA LEU A 137 -8.98 0.53 0.85
C LEU A 137 -9.16 -0.43 -0.33
N VAL A 138 -9.33 -1.73 -0.07
CA VAL A 138 -9.56 -2.73 -1.14
C VAL A 138 -10.80 -2.41 -1.96
N THR A 139 -11.89 -2.02 -1.30
CA THR A 139 -13.15 -1.66 -1.96
C THR A 139 -12.99 -0.42 -2.82
N GLY A 140 -12.34 0.62 -2.30
CA GLY A 140 -12.06 1.85 -3.02
C GLY A 140 -11.14 1.63 -4.23
N LEU A 141 -10.14 0.75 -4.11
CA LEU A 141 -9.28 0.38 -5.23
C LEU A 141 -10.04 -0.37 -6.31
N ALA A 142 -10.85 -1.36 -5.96
CA ALA A 142 -11.64 -2.11 -6.94
C ALA A 142 -12.58 -1.19 -7.75
N GLY A 143 -13.09 -0.11 -7.14
CA GLY A 143 -13.89 0.92 -7.82
C GLY A 143 -13.12 1.77 -8.85
N ARG A 144 -11.78 1.71 -8.86
CA ARG A 144 -10.92 2.39 -9.85
C ARG A 144 -10.52 1.48 -11.02
N ALA A 145 -11.18 0.34 -11.17
CA ALA A 145 -10.90 -0.61 -12.23
C ALA A 145 -12.16 -0.96 -13.04
N VAL A 146 -11.95 -1.40 -14.27
CA VAL A 146 -13.00 -1.87 -15.18
C VAL A 146 -12.67 -3.24 -15.75
N GLU A 147 -13.71 -3.94 -16.20
CA GLU A 147 -13.57 -5.14 -17.02
C GLU A 147 -13.30 -4.74 -18.48
N VAL A 148 -12.57 -5.60 -19.19
CA VAL A 148 -12.25 -5.44 -20.62
C VAL A 148 -13.32 -6.12 -21.48
#